data_AF-A0A3S0DGW1-F1
#
_entry.id   AF-A0A3S0DGW1-F1
#
_cell.length_a   1.000
_cell.length_b   1.000
_cell.length_c   1.000
_cell.angle_alpha   90.00
_cell.angle_beta   90.00
_cell.angle_gamma   90.00
#
_symmetry.space_group_name_H-M   'P 1'
#
loop_
_entity.id
_entity.type
_entity.pdbx_description
1 polymer ?
#
loop_
_entity_poly.entity_id
_entity_poly.type
_entity_poly.pdbx_seq_one_letter_code
_entity_poly.pdbx_strand_id
1 'polypeptide(L)'
;HTTAEAHDRVMVVETMGRHAGHIAVRAGIAGGATMTLIPEVPFDIGEVCDALQRRHAGVSYASIVVVAEGAVPVPGTMLEPEYEVDRFGHRRLGGISQRLAEEIEGRTGIETRVTILGHVQRGGTPTAFDRLLATRYGVAAADAAADGAWGQMVALQADRIVRVPLAEATGGTKPVDLDLYEQVARPFFAS
;
A
#
# COMPACT_ATOMS: atom_id res chain seq x y z
N HIS A 1 24.84 -2.16 -26.22
CA HIS A 1 23.57 -1.44 -26.05
C HIS A 1 22.55 -2.37 -25.40
N THR A 2 22.63 -2.60 -24.09
CA THR A 2 21.59 -3.26 -23.25
C THR A 2 22.13 -3.36 -21.81
N THR A 3 21.63 -2.51 -20.93
CA THR A 3 21.66 -2.47 -19.44
C THR A 3 21.58 -1.01 -18.97
N ALA A 4 22.24 -0.09 -19.68
CA ALA A 4 22.17 1.35 -19.40
C ALA A 4 20.73 1.93 -19.41
N GLU A 5 19.85 1.46 -20.29
CA GLU A 5 18.45 1.91 -20.38
C GLU A 5 17.53 1.43 -19.23
N ALA A 6 17.91 0.41 -18.46
CA ALA A 6 17.11 -0.06 -17.33
C ALA A 6 17.40 0.75 -16.04
N HIS A 7 18.51 1.49 -16.02
CA HIS A 7 18.96 2.25 -14.86
C HIS A 7 18.27 3.61 -14.71
N ASP A 8 17.51 4.04 -15.71
CA ASP A 8 17.02 5.41 -15.86
C ASP A 8 15.50 5.54 -15.80
N ARG A 9 14.81 4.58 -15.18
CA ARG A 9 13.34 4.48 -15.18
C ARG A 9 12.73 4.60 -13.80
N VAL A 10 11.50 5.09 -13.75
CA VAL A 10 10.64 5.02 -12.57
C VAL A 10 9.68 3.84 -12.74
N MET A 11 9.54 3.03 -11.69
CA MET A 11 8.57 1.95 -11.60
C MET A 11 7.50 2.31 -10.58
N VAL A 12 6.28 2.57 -11.04
CA VAL A 12 5.12 2.75 -10.17
C VAL A 12 4.45 1.41 -9.95
N VAL A 13 4.36 0.96 -8.70
CA VAL A 13 3.77 -0.31 -8.31
C VAL A 13 2.48 -0.07 -7.51
N GLU A 14 1.34 -0.40 -8.11
CA GLU A 14 0.04 -0.28 -7.47
C GLU A 14 -0.26 -1.53 -6.62
N THR A 15 -0.59 -1.30 -5.35
CA THR A 15 -0.99 -2.31 -4.38
C THR A 15 -2.43 -2.12 -3.94
N MET A 16 -3.09 -3.21 -3.50
CA MET A 16 -4.35 -3.11 -2.78
C MET A 16 -4.20 -2.27 -1.50
N GLY A 17 -5.27 -1.58 -1.10
CA GLY A 17 -5.21 -0.69 0.05
C GLY A 17 -6.19 0.48 -0.05
N ARG A 18 -7.48 0.16 -0.18
CA ARG A 18 -8.57 1.14 -0.35
C ARG A 18 -8.64 2.22 0.74
N HIS A 19 -8.57 1.83 2.00
CA HIS A 19 -8.73 2.73 3.15
C HIS A 19 -7.54 2.70 4.12
N ALA A 20 -6.56 1.83 3.87
CA ALA A 20 -5.37 1.74 4.69
C ALA A 20 -4.16 1.24 3.88
N GLY A 21 -3.00 1.86 4.10
CA GLY A 21 -1.77 1.63 3.35
C GLY A 21 -0.91 0.45 3.83
N HIS A 22 -1.44 -0.48 4.61
CA HIS A 22 -0.68 -1.57 5.27
C HIS A 22 0.21 -2.38 4.32
N ILE A 23 -0.29 -2.65 3.11
CA ILE A 23 0.44 -3.39 2.09
C ILE A 23 1.52 -2.50 1.48
N ALA A 24 1.15 -1.29 1.07
CA ALA A 24 2.06 -0.32 0.47
C ALA A 24 3.26 -0.03 1.38
N VAL A 25 3.04 0.26 2.68
CA VAL A 25 4.14 0.53 3.64
C VAL A 25 5.07 -0.66 3.81
N ARG A 26 4.53 -1.86 4.03
CA ARG A 26 5.36 -3.05 4.24
C ARG A 26 6.11 -3.43 2.96
N ALA A 27 5.46 -3.36 1.81
CA ALA A 27 6.08 -3.61 0.51
C ALA A 27 7.16 -2.57 0.19
N GLY A 28 6.91 -1.30 0.48
CA GLY A 28 7.85 -0.21 0.30
C GLY A 28 9.12 -0.38 1.14
N ILE A 29 8.96 -0.67 2.43
CA ILE A 29 10.09 -0.94 3.33
C ILE A 29 10.85 -2.20 2.88
N ALA A 30 10.15 -3.32 2.64
CA ALA A 30 10.79 -4.59 2.30
C ALA A 30 11.45 -4.58 0.92
N GLY A 31 10.87 -3.83 -0.03
CA GLY A 31 11.35 -3.72 -1.40
C GLY A 31 12.35 -2.59 -1.65
N GLY A 32 12.65 -1.77 -0.63
CA GLY A 32 13.53 -0.61 -0.78
C GLY A 32 12.96 0.41 -1.76
N ALA A 33 11.65 0.68 -1.69
CA ALA A 33 11.01 1.68 -2.53
C ALA A 33 11.70 3.04 -2.36
N THR A 34 11.73 3.84 -3.42
CA THR A 34 12.09 5.25 -3.35
C THR A 34 11.03 6.04 -2.62
N MET A 35 9.76 5.63 -2.68
CA MET A 35 8.66 6.32 -2.01
C MET A 35 7.46 5.41 -1.87
N THR A 36 6.68 5.64 -0.81
CA THR A 36 5.42 4.95 -0.58
C THR A 36 4.29 5.93 -0.34
N LEU A 37 3.23 5.82 -1.14
CA LEU A 37 2.05 6.67 -1.12
C LEU A 37 0.85 5.87 -0.57
N ILE A 38 0.19 6.41 0.46
CA ILE A 38 -0.85 5.71 1.22
C ILE A 38 -2.13 6.56 1.38
N PRO A 39 -3.31 5.95 1.59
CA PRO A 39 -4.57 6.69 1.79
C PRO A 39 -4.55 7.61 3.02
N GLU A 40 -3.77 7.26 4.05
CA GLU A 40 -3.68 8.01 5.30
C GLU A 40 -2.95 9.35 5.16
N VAL A 41 -2.09 9.50 4.13
CA VAL A 41 -1.24 10.68 3.93
C VAL A 41 -1.36 11.13 2.47
N PRO A 42 -2.16 12.18 2.19
CA PRO A 42 -2.25 12.74 0.84
C PRO A 42 -0.88 13.18 0.33
N PHE A 43 -0.57 12.89 -0.94
CA PHE A 43 0.75 13.15 -1.51
C PHE A 43 0.76 14.37 -2.44
N ASP A 44 1.84 15.14 -2.42
CA ASP A 44 2.07 16.20 -3.40
C ASP A 44 2.87 15.66 -4.59
N ILE A 45 2.32 15.76 -5.80
CA ILE A 45 2.98 15.25 -7.01
C ILE A 45 4.24 16.04 -7.37
N GLY A 46 4.34 17.32 -6.99
CA GLY A 46 5.55 18.13 -7.13
C GLY A 46 6.66 17.57 -6.25
N GLU A 47 6.37 17.33 -4.97
CA GLU A 47 7.35 16.71 -4.05
C GLU A 47 7.80 15.33 -4.54
N VAL A 48 6.85 14.55 -5.10
CA VAL A 48 7.15 13.25 -5.71
C VAL A 48 8.15 13.40 -6.87
N CYS A 49 7.88 14.31 -7.80
CA CYS A 49 8.72 14.55 -8.97
C CYS A 49 10.11 15.06 -8.55
N ASP A 50 10.17 16.00 -7.61
CA ASP A 50 11.42 16.56 -7.09
C ASP A 50 12.28 15.49 -6.43
N ALA A 51 11.68 14.58 -5.67
CA ALA A 51 12.38 13.46 -5.04
C ALA A 51 12.97 12.50 -6.09
N LEU A 52 12.18 12.17 -7.12
CA LEU A 52 12.63 11.29 -8.21
C LEU A 52 13.74 11.93 -9.03
N GLN A 53 13.65 13.22 -9.37
CA GLN A 53 14.69 13.95 -10.09
C GLN A 53 15.98 14.04 -9.28
N ARG A 54 15.91 14.33 -7.98
CA ARG A 54 17.09 14.34 -7.09
C ARG A 54 17.78 12.99 -7.06
N ARG A 55 17.01 11.90 -6.96
CA ARG A 55 17.55 10.54 -6.97
C ARG A 55 18.18 10.16 -8.32
N HIS A 56 17.52 10.56 -9.40
CA HIS A 56 17.96 10.31 -10.78
C HIS A 56 19.24 11.07 -11.15
N ALA A 57 19.45 12.28 -10.62
CA ALA A 57 20.69 13.04 -10.82
C ALA A 57 21.93 12.42 -10.14
N GLY A 58 21.74 11.48 -9.21
CA GLY A 58 22.80 10.71 -8.58
C GLY A 58 23.26 9.50 -9.41
N VAL A 59 23.96 8.55 -8.79
CA VAL A 59 24.39 7.28 -9.41
C VAL A 59 23.33 6.17 -9.19
N SER A 60 22.07 6.55 -8.93
CA SER A 60 21.07 5.61 -8.41
C SER A 60 20.53 4.68 -9.51
N TYR A 61 20.32 3.42 -9.13
CA TYR A 61 19.49 2.47 -9.87
C TYR A 61 18.03 2.95 -9.97
N ALA A 62 17.23 2.26 -10.79
CA ALA A 62 15.80 2.50 -11.02
C ALA A 62 15.03 2.90 -9.76
N SER A 63 14.18 3.92 -9.87
CA SER A 63 13.38 4.43 -8.76
C SER A 63 12.06 3.67 -8.66
N ILE A 64 11.64 3.28 -7.45
CA ILE A 64 10.40 2.53 -7.24
C ILE A 64 9.44 3.37 -6.40
N VAL A 65 8.24 3.61 -6.91
CA VAL A 65 7.16 4.26 -6.17
C VAL A 65 6.07 3.23 -5.90
N VAL A 66 5.86 2.88 -4.63
CA VAL A 66 4.75 2.01 -4.23
C VAL A 66 3.55 2.87 -3.89
N VAL A 67 2.41 2.61 -4.51
CA VAL A 67 1.18 3.38 -4.28
C VAL A 67 0.04 2.43 -3.90
N ALA A 68 -0.70 2.74 -2.84
CA ALA A 68 -1.93 2.03 -2.54
C ALA A 68 -3.05 2.53 -3.47
N GLU A 69 -3.95 1.64 -3.92
CA GLU A 69 -5.08 1.98 -4.80
C GLU A 69 -5.98 3.11 -4.25
N GLY A 70 -5.99 3.31 -2.93
CA GLY A 70 -6.75 4.36 -2.24
C GLY A 70 -5.95 5.62 -1.90
N ALA A 71 -4.69 5.73 -2.33
CA ALA A 71 -3.91 6.94 -2.14
C ALA A 71 -4.53 8.11 -2.92
N VAL A 72 -4.44 9.31 -2.35
CA VAL A 72 -5.03 10.53 -2.93
C VAL A 72 -3.98 11.64 -3.00
N PRO A 73 -3.98 12.45 -4.07
CA PRO A 73 -3.12 13.61 -4.11
C PRO A 73 -3.62 14.72 -3.17
N VAL A 74 -2.73 15.63 -2.79
CA VAL A 74 -3.11 16.91 -2.21
C VAL A 74 -3.99 17.67 -3.23
N PRO A 75 -5.12 18.29 -2.82
CA PRO A 75 -5.99 18.98 -3.74
C PRO A 75 -5.26 20.04 -4.57
N GLY A 76 -5.44 19.99 -5.89
CA GLY A 76 -4.86 20.95 -6.83
C GLY A 76 -3.45 20.60 -7.32
N THR A 77 -2.80 19.58 -6.76
CA THR A 77 -1.46 19.18 -7.23
C THR A 77 -1.55 18.23 -8.43
N MET A 78 -2.51 17.32 -8.41
CA MET A 78 -2.81 16.34 -9.46
C MET A 78 -4.32 16.09 -9.51
N LEU A 79 -4.87 15.79 -10.69
CA LEU A 79 -6.25 15.36 -10.83
C LEU A 79 -6.43 13.91 -10.35
N GLU A 80 -7.46 13.65 -9.54
CA GLU A 80 -7.85 12.29 -9.21
C GLU A 80 -8.31 11.52 -10.47
N PRO A 81 -8.09 10.19 -10.53
CA PRO A 81 -8.73 9.35 -11.53
C PRO A 81 -10.26 9.49 -11.51
N GLU A 82 -10.91 9.30 -12.65
CA GLU A 82 -12.35 9.13 -12.67
C GLU A 82 -12.70 7.73 -12.15
N TYR A 83 -13.48 7.67 -11.07
CA TYR A 83 -13.86 6.40 -10.46
C TYR A 83 -15.27 6.01 -10.90
N GLU A 84 -15.41 4.81 -11.47
CA GLU A 84 -16.73 4.22 -11.68
C GLU A 84 -17.34 3.82 -10.33
N VAL A 85 -18.66 4.00 -10.19
CA VAL A 85 -19.40 3.50 -9.04
C VAL A 85 -20.04 2.18 -9.42
N ASP A 86 -19.83 1.14 -8.63
CA ASP A 86 -20.47 -0.15 -8.86
C ASP A 86 -21.96 -0.13 -8.47
N ARG A 87 -22.67 -1.22 -8.79
CA ARG A 87 -24.10 -1.39 -8.50
C ARG A 87 -24.48 -1.32 -7.01
N PHE A 88 -23.49 -1.32 -6.11
CA PHE A 88 -23.67 -1.26 -4.66
C PHE A 88 -23.28 0.11 -4.09
N GLY A 89 -22.91 1.07 -4.93
CA GLY A 89 -22.51 2.41 -4.50
C GLY A 89 -21.03 2.52 -4.12
N HIS A 90 -20.21 1.49 -4.35
CA HIS A 90 -18.78 1.53 -4.03
C HIS A 90 -17.96 2.05 -5.21
N ARG A 91 -17.03 3.00 -4.94
CA ARG A 91 -16.03 3.44 -5.92
C ARG A 91 -15.15 2.25 -6.32
N ARG A 92 -15.08 1.92 -7.61
CA ARG A 92 -14.07 1.02 -8.15
C ARG A 92 -12.76 1.78 -8.21
N LEU A 93 -11.87 1.46 -7.28
CA LEU A 93 -10.53 2.03 -7.25
C LEU A 93 -9.66 1.39 -8.34
N GLY A 94 -8.63 2.14 -8.73
CA GLY A 94 -7.80 1.91 -9.90
C GLY A 94 -7.57 3.24 -10.61
N GLY A 95 -6.52 3.34 -11.44
CA GLY A 95 -6.21 4.59 -12.15
C GLY A 95 -5.15 5.45 -11.48
N ILE A 96 -4.95 5.33 -10.16
CA ILE A 96 -4.04 6.23 -9.42
C ILE A 96 -2.60 6.07 -9.89
N SER A 97 -2.15 4.84 -10.12
CA SER A 97 -0.81 4.57 -10.63
C SER A 97 -0.60 5.04 -12.07
N GLN A 98 -1.62 4.93 -12.93
CA GLN A 98 -1.56 5.46 -14.29
C GLN A 98 -1.45 6.98 -14.29
N ARG A 99 -2.32 7.67 -13.53
CA ARG A 99 -2.23 9.14 -13.37
C ARG A 99 -0.88 9.58 -12.81
N LEU A 100 -0.39 8.87 -11.82
CA LEU A 100 0.91 9.15 -11.21
C LEU A 100 2.04 9.02 -12.25
N ALA A 101 2.02 7.97 -13.08
CA ALA A 101 3.02 7.80 -14.12
C ALA A 101 2.95 8.87 -15.21
N GLU A 102 1.74 9.24 -15.66
CA GLU A 102 1.51 10.33 -16.62
C GLU A 102 2.11 11.66 -16.11
N GLU A 103 1.87 11.99 -14.84
CA GLU A 103 2.40 13.21 -14.23
C GLU A 103 3.91 13.17 -14.04
N ILE A 104 4.47 12.03 -13.61
CA ILE A 104 5.92 11.89 -13.45
C ILE A 104 6.61 12.04 -14.81
N GLU A 105 6.17 11.35 -15.85
CA GLU A 105 6.74 11.49 -17.20
C GLU A 105 6.59 12.92 -17.71
N GLY A 106 5.39 13.51 -17.59
CA GLY A 106 5.10 14.84 -18.11
C GLY A 106 5.93 15.95 -17.44
N ARG A 107 6.21 15.82 -16.14
CA ARG A 107 6.95 16.84 -15.37
C ARG A 107 8.45 16.63 -15.37
N THR A 108 8.90 15.37 -15.41
CA THR A 108 10.32 15.04 -15.22
C THR A 108 11.02 14.59 -16.49
N GLY A 109 10.29 14.10 -17.49
CA GLY A 109 10.83 13.46 -18.69
C GLY A 109 11.43 12.07 -18.45
N ILE A 110 11.35 11.54 -17.22
CA ILE A 110 11.88 10.21 -16.87
C ILE A 110 10.85 9.16 -17.26
N GLU A 111 11.25 8.17 -18.07
CA GLU A 111 10.37 7.09 -18.49
C GLU A 111 9.83 6.33 -17.27
N THR A 112 8.50 6.23 -17.18
CA THR A 112 7.79 5.69 -16.03
C THR A 112 6.88 4.54 -16.43
N ARG A 113 7.08 3.38 -15.79
CA ARG A 113 6.28 2.19 -16.06
C ARG A 113 5.40 1.86 -14.87
N VAL A 114 4.18 1.41 -15.17
CA VAL A 114 3.20 1.00 -14.17
C VAL A 114 3.14 -0.52 -14.09
N THR A 115 3.11 -1.05 -12.88
CA THR A 115 2.74 -2.44 -12.56
C THR A 115 1.56 -2.44 -11.60
N ILE A 116 0.44 -3.01 -12.02
CA ILE A 116 -0.76 -3.15 -11.18
C ILE A 116 -0.85 -4.61 -10.73
N LEU A 117 -0.65 -4.85 -9.44
CA LEU A 117 -0.71 -6.21 -8.91
C LEU A 117 -2.15 -6.73 -8.83
N GLY A 118 -3.09 -5.88 -8.42
CA GLY A 118 -4.52 -6.20 -8.37
C GLY A 118 -4.82 -7.52 -7.66
N HIS A 119 -5.58 -8.39 -8.33
CA HIS A 119 -6.04 -9.66 -7.77
C HIS A 119 -4.93 -10.69 -7.52
N VAL A 120 -3.74 -10.52 -8.10
CA VAL A 120 -2.59 -11.40 -7.83
C VAL A 120 -2.25 -11.40 -6.34
N GLN A 121 -2.46 -10.29 -5.65
CA GLN A 121 -2.20 -10.16 -4.20
C GLN A 121 -3.15 -10.96 -3.31
N ARG A 122 -4.30 -11.39 -3.86
CA ARG A 122 -5.26 -12.26 -3.17
C ARG A 122 -5.10 -13.73 -3.54
N GLY A 123 -4.19 -14.03 -4.48
CA GLY A 123 -3.85 -15.38 -4.89
C GLY A 123 -2.50 -15.82 -4.33
N GLY A 124 -2.19 -17.09 -4.49
CA GLY A 124 -0.91 -17.68 -4.10
C GLY A 124 -0.98 -18.51 -2.83
N THR A 125 0.11 -19.24 -2.60
CA THR A 125 0.23 -20.19 -1.50
C THR A 125 0.60 -19.43 -0.21
N PRO A 126 -0.19 -19.55 0.89
CA PRO A 126 0.08 -18.81 2.12
C PRO A 126 1.48 -19.08 2.70
N THR A 127 2.07 -18.07 3.34
CA THR A 127 3.38 -18.20 3.99
C THR A 127 3.32 -19.12 5.22
N ALA A 128 4.47 -19.49 5.78
CA ALA A 128 4.51 -20.26 7.04
C ALA A 128 3.83 -19.50 8.19
N PHE A 129 4.05 -18.18 8.26
CA PHE A 129 3.40 -17.31 9.24
C PHE A 129 1.88 -17.30 9.07
N ASP A 130 1.38 -17.13 7.84
CA ASP A 130 -0.06 -17.10 7.57
C ASP A 130 -0.74 -18.42 7.97
N ARG A 131 -0.12 -19.57 7.68
CA ARG A 131 -0.65 -20.89 8.04
C ARG A 131 -0.70 -21.09 9.54
N LEU A 132 0.37 -20.71 10.24
CA LEU A 132 0.44 -20.81 11.70
C LEU A 132 -0.63 -19.92 12.34
N LEU A 133 -0.73 -18.66 11.89
CA LEU A 133 -1.72 -17.72 12.39
C LEU A 133 -3.16 -18.18 12.12
N ALA A 134 -3.45 -18.64 10.90
CA ALA A 134 -4.77 -19.16 10.54
C ALA A 134 -5.17 -20.37 11.39
N THR A 135 -4.21 -21.26 11.67
CA THR A 135 -4.45 -22.41 12.56
C THR A 135 -4.76 -21.95 13.98
N ARG A 136 -3.97 -21.01 14.53
CA ARG A 136 -4.21 -20.42 15.86
C ARG A 136 -5.58 -19.74 15.95
N TYR A 137 -5.99 -19.02 14.91
CA TYR A 137 -7.32 -18.42 14.83
C TYR A 137 -8.44 -19.47 14.79
N GLY A 138 -8.28 -20.51 13.97
CA GLY A 138 -9.27 -21.58 13.85
C GLY A 138 -9.54 -22.29 15.17
N VAL A 139 -8.48 -22.66 15.90
CA VAL A 139 -8.59 -23.29 17.22
C VAL A 139 -9.30 -22.36 18.21
N ALA A 140 -8.84 -21.11 18.34
CA ALA A 140 -9.43 -20.18 19.30
C ALA A 140 -10.89 -19.80 18.97
N ALA A 141 -11.28 -19.83 17.69
CA ALA A 141 -12.65 -19.61 17.27
C ALA A 141 -13.54 -20.82 17.62
N ALA A 142 -13.04 -22.04 17.46
CA ALA A 142 -13.73 -23.25 17.89
C ALA A 142 -13.93 -23.27 19.41
N ASP A 143 -12.90 -22.91 20.18
CA ASP A 143 -13.00 -22.76 21.64
C ASP A 143 -14.04 -21.69 22.01
N ALA A 144 -14.06 -20.55 21.32
CA ALA A 144 -15.03 -19.49 21.58
C ALA A 144 -16.47 -19.95 21.35
N ALA A 145 -16.71 -20.74 20.31
CA ALA A 145 -18.02 -21.31 20.05
C ALA A 145 -18.42 -22.35 21.12
N ALA A 146 -17.48 -23.20 21.54
CA ALA A 146 -17.71 -24.19 22.60
C ALA A 146 -18.05 -23.54 23.95
N ASP A 147 -17.41 -22.41 24.25
CA ASP A 147 -17.67 -21.61 25.45
C ASP A 147 -18.97 -20.79 25.37
N GLY A 148 -19.68 -20.81 24.24
CA GLY A 148 -20.87 -19.98 24.01
C GLY A 148 -20.58 -18.48 23.91
N ALA A 149 -19.35 -18.09 23.59
CA ALA A 149 -18.90 -16.70 23.50
C ALA A 149 -19.32 -16.03 22.16
N TRP A 150 -20.63 -16.00 21.90
CA TRP A 150 -21.21 -15.39 20.70
C TRP A 150 -20.97 -13.89 20.63
N GLY A 151 -20.92 -13.35 19.40
CA GLY A 151 -20.66 -11.92 19.18
C GLY A 151 -19.21 -11.48 19.47
N GLN A 152 -18.29 -12.44 19.61
CA GLN A 152 -16.85 -12.20 19.72
C GLN A 152 -16.13 -12.55 18.41
N MET A 153 -15.01 -11.89 18.16
CA MET A 153 -14.08 -12.16 17.08
C MET A 153 -12.72 -12.54 17.66
N VAL A 154 -12.02 -13.47 17.01
CA VAL A 154 -10.62 -13.78 17.34
C VAL A 154 -9.69 -12.79 16.64
N ALA A 155 -8.73 -12.24 17.37
CA ALA A 155 -7.73 -11.30 16.85
C ALA A 155 -6.33 -11.62 17.37
N LEU A 156 -5.31 -11.10 16.68
CA LEU A 156 -3.92 -11.11 17.12
C LEU A 156 -3.54 -9.74 17.69
N GLN A 157 -3.10 -9.70 18.94
CA GLN A 157 -2.58 -8.50 19.60
C GLN A 157 -1.26 -8.82 20.29
N ALA A 158 -0.16 -8.16 19.88
CA ALA A 158 1.18 -8.39 20.41
C ALA A 158 1.53 -9.90 20.51
N ASP A 159 1.37 -10.61 19.39
CA ASP A 159 1.55 -12.06 19.24
C ASP A 159 0.67 -12.96 20.13
N ARG A 160 -0.35 -12.39 20.79
CA ARG A 160 -1.33 -13.16 21.56
C ARG A 160 -2.65 -13.26 20.83
N ILE A 161 -3.24 -14.46 20.87
CA ILE A 161 -4.60 -14.68 20.40
C ILE A 161 -5.56 -14.21 21.47
N VAL A 162 -6.43 -13.26 21.11
CA VAL A 162 -7.41 -12.66 22.02
C VAL A 162 -8.80 -12.75 21.40
N ARG A 163 -9.82 -12.70 22.25
CA ARG A 163 -11.22 -12.54 21.85
C ARG A 163 -11.61 -11.08 22.09
N VAL A 164 -12.22 -10.45 21.10
CA VAL A 164 -12.70 -9.06 21.17
C VAL A 164 -14.16 -8.99 20.76
N PRO A 165 -14.97 -8.07 21.30
CA PRO A 165 -16.34 -7.87 20.84
C PRO A 165 -16.39 -7.53 19.35
N LEU A 166 -17.24 -8.22 18.59
CA LEU A 166 -17.39 -7.98 17.15
C LEU A 166 -17.84 -6.54 16.88
N ALA A 167 -18.69 -5.98 17.73
CA ALA A 167 -19.14 -4.59 17.64
C ALA A 167 -17.99 -3.57 17.71
N GLU A 168 -16.95 -3.85 18.50
CA GLU A 168 -15.75 -3.02 18.58
C GLU A 168 -14.91 -3.16 17.31
N ALA A 169 -14.78 -4.39 16.81
CA ALA A 169 -14.00 -4.69 15.60
C ALA A 169 -14.59 -4.09 14.31
N THR A 170 -15.91 -3.86 14.26
CA THR A 170 -16.58 -3.28 13.08
C THR A 170 -16.65 -1.75 13.08
N GLY A 171 -16.11 -1.08 14.11
CA GLY A 171 -16.21 0.38 14.28
C GLY A 171 -15.44 1.21 13.25
N GLY A 172 -14.48 0.62 12.53
CA GLY A 172 -13.70 1.32 11.51
C GLY A 172 -12.53 0.51 10.98
N THR A 173 -11.85 1.05 9.98
CA THR A 173 -10.62 0.45 9.45
C THR A 173 -9.44 0.84 10.34
N LYS A 174 -8.60 -0.12 10.72
CA LYS A 174 -7.36 0.15 11.45
C LYS A 174 -6.34 0.82 10.50
N PRO A 175 -5.96 2.08 10.72
CA PRO A 175 -4.98 2.75 9.86
C PRO A 175 -3.59 2.15 10.05
N VAL A 176 -2.68 2.49 9.14
CA VAL A 176 -1.24 2.30 9.36
C VAL A 176 -0.79 3.10 10.58
N ASP A 177 0.19 2.55 11.30
CA ASP A 177 0.91 3.27 12.34
C ASP A 177 1.76 4.38 11.68
N LEU A 178 1.39 5.63 11.94
CA LEU A 178 2.07 6.78 11.32
C LEU A 178 3.51 6.93 11.81
N ASP A 179 3.87 6.45 13.00
CA ASP A 179 5.27 6.45 13.43
C ASP A 179 6.09 5.48 12.58
N LEU A 180 5.54 4.30 12.27
CA LEU A 180 6.19 3.36 11.34
C LEU A 180 6.33 4.00 9.94
N TYR A 181 5.33 4.74 9.48
CA TYR A 181 5.40 5.41 8.19
C TYR A 181 6.44 6.54 8.19
N GLU A 182 6.35 7.49 9.12
CA GLU A 182 7.17 8.71 9.14
C GLU A 182 8.62 8.46 9.58
N GLN A 183 8.86 7.50 10.48
CA GLN A 183 10.20 7.26 11.05
C GLN A 183 10.94 6.12 10.37
N VAL A 184 10.24 5.20 9.71
CA VAL A 184 10.87 4.07 9.02
C VAL A 184 10.68 4.21 7.52
N ALA A 185 9.45 4.23 7.01
CA ALA A 185 9.24 4.24 5.57
C ALA A 185 9.79 5.54 4.93
N ARG A 186 9.38 6.71 5.42
CA ARG A 186 9.71 8.01 4.82
C ARG A 186 11.22 8.35 4.81
N PRO A 187 12.02 8.04 5.83
CA PRO A 187 13.45 8.35 5.80
C PRO A 187 14.24 7.53 4.78
N PHE A 188 13.84 6.27 4.51
CA PHE A 188 14.40 5.49 3.39
C PHE A 188 14.17 6.15 2.02
N PHE A 189 13.20 7.08 1.94
CA PHE A 189 12.74 7.72 0.71
C PHE A 189 13.40 9.10 0.46
N ALA A 190 13.97 9.71 1.50
CA ALA A 190 14.60 11.04 1.44
C ALA A 190 16.13 11.02 1.29
N SER A 191 16.77 9.86 1.43
CA SER A 191 18.21 9.61 1.28
C SER A 191 18.57 9.04 -0.08
#